data_AF-A0A2I4CI65-F1
#
_entry.id   AF-A0A2I4CI65-F1
#
_cell.length_a   1.000
_cell.length_b   1.000
_cell.length_c   1.000
_cell.angle_alpha   90.00
_cell.angle_beta   90.00
_cell.angle_gamma   90.00
#
_symmetry.space_group_name_H-M   'P 1'
#
loop_
_entity.id
_entity.type
_entity.pdbx_description
1 polymer ?
#
loop_
_entity_poly.entity_id
_entity_poly.type
_entity_poly.pdbx_seq_one_letter_code
_entity_poly.pdbx_strand_id
1 'polypeptide(L)'
;MTRRSCAIYATGIVCAHLLIVGIALVVAQVFQTMIHSRLKQEITLTEKSQVFEGWKNPPPPVYMEYYFFNITNPEVFLAGGKASVQQIGPYTYREYRPRENITFLENGTKIYALNPKTFVFVPEKSAGDPEVDIVRTINIPLVAVMNELNSYSFFLRSMVSLYLSGIGVDLFMTRTVHEVLWGFKDPLMTRIHKMKPEVDEYFGLMWKKNGTHEGEFVFHTGVQNYLDYGKIDTWNGLRRMSWWSSNQSNMINGTDGAVFHPLINRNELLYIFAADLCRSIHLAYVKDVEVKGIHAYRFAPPNDVLMKPEDNPTNAGFCVPAGDCLGTGVLKVSVCRDGAPIVVSFPHFYQADPAYINAVDGLNPNEEEHETYLDLQPTTGVPIRACKRAQLNIILKRVPGFPKTKHINETIFPIMFVNETATIDDDSAAQMRQMLLIVTVASNFPLLIVGLGIILLLVLIVLFCRNRQKKNEVKRIDFTEAFHSFATVKDDTAYTPVSDKPDDSTEKPANQSAKNGSYIAMSPVEAQKC
;
A
#
# COMPACT_ATOMS: atom_id res chain seq x y z
N MET A 1 -66.12 17.82 1.93
CA MET A 1 -64.86 17.50 1.23
C MET A 1 -64.77 15.99 1.03
N THR A 2 -64.65 15.51 -0.20
CA THR A 2 -64.48 14.09 -0.49
C THR A 2 -63.14 13.57 0.06
N ARG A 3 -63.12 12.38 0.68
CA ARG A 3 -61.92 11.70 1.23
C ARG A 3 -60.69 11.75 0.31
N ARG A 4 -60.90 11.76 -1.02
CA ARG A 4 -59.86 11.89 -2.06
C ARG A 4 -59.13 13.24 -2.09
N SER A 5 -59.77 14.34 -1.70
CA SER A 5 -59.15 15.67 -1.69
C SER A 5 -58.20 15.84 -0.50
N CYS A 6 -58.56 15.34 0.68
CA CYS A 6 -57.66 15.38 1.86
C CYS A 6 -56.39 14.55 1.64
N ALA A 7 -56.49 13.40 0.96
CA ALA A 7 -55.33 12.57 0.66
C ALA A 7 -54.30 13.31 -0.21
N ILE A 8 -54.74 14.05 -1.24
CA ILE A 8 -53.83 14.81 -2.13
C ILE A 8 -53.10 15.93 -1.36
N TYR A 9 -53.80 16.67 -0.49
CA TYR A 9 -53.17 17.72 0.31
C TYR A 9 -52.22 17.15 1.36
N ALA A 10 -52.58 16.04 2.03
CA ALA A 10 -51.71 15.38 2.99
C ALA A 10 -50.42 14.86 2.31
N THR A 11 -50.53 14.22 1.15
CA THR A 11 -49.36 13.77 0.37
C THR A 11 -48.50 14.96 -0.09
N GLY A 12 -49.12 16.09 -0.46
CA GLY A 12 -48.39 17.32 -0.82
C GLY A 12 -47.58 17.91 0.32
N ILE A 13 -48.16 17.97 1.53
CA ILE A 13 -47.46 18.46 2.74
C ILE A 13 -46.30 17.54 3.10
N VAL A 14 -46.52 16.22 3.11
CA VAL A 14 -45.45 15.23 3.40
C VAL A 14 -44.33 15.32 2.36
N CYS A 15 -44.67 15.45 1.08
CA CYS A 15 -43.70 15.63 0.00
C CYS A 15 -42.86 16.91 0.18
N ALA A 16 -43.52 18.05 0.44
CA ALA A 16 -42.84 19.31 0.66
C ALA A 16 -41.90 19.24 1.88
N HIS A 17 -42.34 18.63 2.98
CA HIS A 17 -41.50 18.43 4.15
C HIS A 17 -40.30 17.53 3.89
N LEU A 18 -40.47 16.38 3.23
CA LEU A 18 -39.37 15.48 2.90
C LEU A 18 -38.32 16.16 2.00
N LEU A 19 -38.75 16.95 1.02
CA LEU A 19 -37.85 17.69 0.16
C LEU A 19 -37.13 18.81 0.91
N ILE A 20 -37.84 19.61 1.70
CA ILE A 20 -37.23 20.70 2.49
C ILE A 20 -36.22 20.14 3.48
N VAL A 21 -36.61 19.13 4.26
CA VAL A 21 -35.73 18.51 5.26
C VAL A 21 -34.58 17.78 4.59
N GLY A 22 -34.82 17.01 3.53
CA GLY A 22 -33.78 16.29 2.80
C GLY A 22 -32.74 17.24 2.21
N ILE A 23 -33.18 18.29 1.51
CA ILE A 23 -32.28 19.30 0.94
C ILE A 23 -31.52 20.04 2.04
N ALA A 24 -32.20 20.44 3.13
CA ALA A 24 -31.54 21.08 4.26
C ALA A 24 -30.45 20.20 4.88
N LEU A 25 -30.72 18.89 5.06
CA LEU A 25 -29.74 17.93 5.58
C LEU A 25 -28.55 17.72 4.64
N VAL A 26 -28.79 17.70 3.31
CA VAL A 26 -27.73 17.60 2.29
C VAL A 26 -26.85 18.86 2.29
N VAL A 27 -27.47 20.05 2.23
CA VAL A 27 -26.76 21.33 2.20
C VAL A 27 -25.97 21.55 3.49
N ALA A 28 -26.53 21.17 4.64
CA ALA A 28 -25.85 21.25 5.92
C ALA A 28 -24.82 20.12 6.17
N GLN A 29 -24.70 19.15 5.26
CA GLN A 29 -23.77 18.02 5.36
C GLN A 29 -23.80 17.28 6.72
N VAL A 30 -24.97 17.20 7.36
CA VAL A 30 -25.12 16.72 8.75
C VAL A 30 -24.61 15.28 8.90
N PHE A 31 -25.06 14.38 8.03
CA PHE A 31 -24.69 12.96 8.08
C PHE A 31 -23.23 12.72 7.71
N GLN A 32 -22.70 13.42 6.70
CA GLN A 32 -21.28 13.34 6.34
C GLN A 32 -20.40 13.78 7.51
N THR A 33 -20.72 14.92 8.14
CA THR A 33 -19.99 15.43 9.30
C THR A 33 -20.08 14.48 10.49
N MET A 34 -21.25 13.90 10.75
CA MET A 34 -21.45 12.92 11.81
C MET A 34 -20.58 11.68 11.59
N ILE A 35 -20.58 11.12 10.38
CA ILE A 35 -19.79 9.92 10.04
C ILE A 35 -18.30 10.22 10.09
N HIS A 36 -17.84 11.35 9.56
CA HIS A 36 -16.43 11.77 9.68
C HIS A 36 -16.02 11.94 11.14
N SER A 37 -16.87 12.52 11.99
CA SER A 37 -16.61 12.65 13.43
C SER A 37 -16.49 11.28 14.10
N ARG A 38 -17.38 10.33 13.75
CA ARG A 38 -17.32 8.95 14.23
C ARG A 38 -16.04 8.25 13.79
N LEU A 39 -15.67 8.34 12.52
CA LEU A 39 -14.41 7.75 12.00
C LEU A 39 -13.19 8.28 12.76
N LYS A 40 -13.13 9.59 13.03
CA LYS A 40 -12.04 10.21 13.80
C LYS A 40 -11.97 9.73 15.25
N GLN A 41 -13.08 9.32 15.85
CA GLN A 41 -13.14 8.83 17.24
C GLN A 41 -12.86 7.32 17.33
N GLU A 42 -13.40 6.53 16.40
CA GLU A 42 -13.29 5.07 16.41
C GLU A 42 -11.90 4.59 15.92
N ILE A 43 -11.29 5.29 14.95
CA ILE A 43 -9.96 4.98 14.43
C ILE A 43 -8.90 5.62 15.34
N THR A 44 -8.70 4.99 16.50
CA THR A 44 -7.69 5.36 17.49
C THR A 44 -7.01 4.11 18.04
N LEU A 45 -5.73 4.20 18.42
CA LEU A 45 -5.01 3.10 19.06
C LEU A 45 -5.32 3.07 20.56
N THR A 46 -6.50 2.58 20.91
CA THR A 46 -6.94 2.38 22.31
C THR A 46 -7.50 0.98 22.48
N GLU A 47 -7.41 0.38 23.67
CA GLU A 47 -7.89 -1.00 23.91
C GLU A 47 -9.37 -1.21 23.56
N LYS A 48 -10.17 -0.15 23.58
CA LYS A 48 -11.60 -0.19 23.25
C LYS A 48 -11.87 -0.14 21.76
N SER A 49 -10.89 0.28 20.95
CA SER A 49 -11.06 0.45 19.52
C SER A 49 -10.96 -0.88 18.78
N GLN A 50 -11.83 -1.08 17.79
CA GLN A 50 -11.82 -2.26 16.92
C GLN A 50 -10.56 -2.35 16.06
N VAL A 51 -9.90 -1.22 15.75
CA VAL A 51 -8.69 -1.22 14.92
C VAL A 51 -7.43 -1.60 15.70
N PHE A 52 -7.49 -1.62 17.04
CA PHE A 52 -6.35 -1.90 17.89
C PHE A 52 -5.84 -3.34 17.74
N GLU A 53 -6.74 -4.32 17.68
CA GLU A 53 -6.35 -5.73 17.49
C GLU A 53 -5.69 -5.97 16.14
N GLY A 54 -6.18 -5.32 15.07
CA GLY A 54 -5.55 -5.40 13.74
C GLY A 54 -4.18 -4.71 13.70
N TRP A 55 -3.97 -3.66 14.48
CA TRP A 55 -2.66 -2.99 14.62
C TRP A 55 -1.67 -3.83 15.44
N LYS A 56 -2.16 -4.51 16.48
CA LYS A 56 -1.37 -5.42 17.33
C LYS A 56 -1.00 -6.70 16.59
N ASN A 57 -1.95 -7.32 15.90
CA ASN A 57 -1.79 -8.57 15.16
C ASN A 57 -2.29 -8.38 13.72
N PRO A 58 -1.43 -7.88 12.80
CA PRO A 58 -1.82 -7.64 11.42
C PRO A 58 -2.41 -8.88 10.73
N PRO A 59 -3.68 -8.84 10.26
CA PRO A 59 -4.35 -10.02 9.68
C PRO A 59 -3.75 -10.50 8.35
N PRO A 60 -3.42 -9.62 7.37
CA PRO A 60 -2.94 -10.07 6.08
C PRO A 60 -1.59 -10.78 6.18
N PRO A 61 -1.39 -11.90 5.46
CA PRO A 61 -0.08 -12.51 5.36
C PRO A 61 0.88 -11.57 4.64
N VAL A 62 2.06 -11.40 5.22
CA VAL A 62 3.16 -10.63 4.64
C VAL A 62 4.19 -11.61 4.10
N TYR A 63 4.63 -11.40 2.88
CA TYR A 63 5.68 -12.19 2.25
C TYR A 63 6.89 -11.30 1.97
N MET A 64 8.05 -11.77 2.39
CA MET A 64 9.34 -11.17 2.14
C MET A 64 10.07 -12.02 1.10
N GLU A 65 10.26 -11.49 -0.09
CA GLU A 65 10.89 -12.18 -1.22
C GLU A 65 12.28 -11.61 -1.45
N TYR A 66 13.29 -12.49 -1.51
CA TYR A 66 14.69 -12.10 -1.75
C TYR A 66 15.12 -12.49 -3.16
N TYR A 67 15.73 -11.55 -3.87
CA TYR A 67 16.28 -11.74 -5.21
C TYR A 67 17.76 -11.35 -5.21
N PHE A 68 18.65 -12.29 -5.54
CA PHE A 68 20.09 -12.08 -5.51
C PHE A 68 20.65 -11.78 -6.90
N PHE A 69 21.72 -11.00 -6.96
CA PHE A 69 22.49 -10.78 -8.19
C PHE A 69 23.76 -11.63 -8.16
N ASN A 70 23.71 -12.75 -8.89
CA ASN A 70 24.83 -13.68 -9.03
C ASN A 70 25.80 -13.21 -10.12
N ILE A 71 27.07 -12.98 -9.79
CA ILE A 71 28.06 -12.57 -10.78
C ILE A 71 28.48 -13.74 -11.68
N THR A 72 28.48 -13.55 -12.99
CA THR A 72 28.83 -14.60 -13.96
C THR A 72 30.28 -14.52 -14.45
N ASN A 73 30.88 -13.33 -14.46
CA ASN A 73 32.20 -13.05 -15.04
C ASN A 73 33.21 -12.36 -14.08
N PRO A 74 33.46 -12.90 -12.86
CA PRO A 74 34.30 -12.23 -11.85
C PRO A 74 35.73 -11.91 -12.32
N GLU A 75 36.37 -12.82 -13.06
CA GLU A 75 37.74 -12.60 -13.56
C GLU A 75 37.83 -11.44 -14.55
N VAL A 76 36.82 -11.28 -15.41
CA VAL A 76 36.73 -10.15 -16.36
C VAL A 76 36.57 -8.85 -15.59
N PHE A 77 35.74 -8.85 -14.55
CA PHE A 77 35.55 -7.68 -13.69
C PHE A 77 36.83 -7.31 -12.92
N LEU A 78 37.55 -8.30 -12.36
CA LEU A 78 38.84 -8.07 -11.69
C LEU A 78 39.93 -7.56 -12.63
N ALA A 79 39.85 -7.87 -13.93
CA ALA A 79 40.74 -7.34 -14.97
C ALA A 79 40.36 -5.92 -15.43
N GLY A 80 39.27 -5.34 -14.92
CA GLY A 80 38.78 -3.99 -15.26
C GLY A 80 37.70 -3.96 -16.34
N GLY A 81 37.18 -5.12 -16.74
CA GLY A 81 35.99 -5.22 -17.57
C GLY A 81 34.70 -4.94 -16.79
N LYS A 82 33.58 -4.88 -17.51
CA LYS A 82 32.25 -4.67 -16.92
C LYS A 82 31.74 -5.93 -16.22
N ALA A 83 31.09 -5.78 -15.08
CA ALA A 83 30.48 -6.91 -14.37
C ALA A 83 29.18 -7.33 -15.06
N SER A 84 28.93 -8.62 -15.12
CA SER A 84 27.68 -9.22 -15.60
C SER A 84 27.05 -10.03 -14.48
N VAL A 85 25.79 -9.74 -14.18
CA VAL A 85 25.03 -10.42 -13.13
C VAL A 85 23.81 -11.12 -13.69
N GLN A 86 23.37 -12.16 -12.99
CA GLN A 86 22.13 -12.86 -13.24
C GLN A 86 21.28 -12.83 -11.96
N GLN A 87 20.02 -12.41 -12.10
CA GLN A 87 19.07 -12.45 -10.99
C GLN A 87 18.70 -13.91 -10.65
N ILE A 88 18.70 -14.24 -9.36
CA ILE A 88 18.27 -15.54 -8.81
C ILE A 88 17.22 -15.27 -7.72
N GLY A 89 16.04 -15.89 -7.83
CA GLY A 89 14.95 -15.76 -6.87
C GLY A 89 13.57 -15.83 -7.55
N PRO A 90 12.48 -15.61 -6.78
CA PRO A 90 12.48 -15.24 -5.37
C PRO A 90 12.81 -16.40 -4.42
N TYR A 91 13.39 -16.08 -3.27
CA TYR A 91 13.35 -16.93 -2.08
C TYR A 91 12.37 -16.30 -1.10
N THR A 92 11.24 -16.97 -0.88
CA THR A 92 10.06 -16.37 -0.25
C THR A 92 9.94 -16.83 1.19
N TYR A 93 9.80 -15.87 2.10
CA TYR A 93 9.56 -16.10 3.52
C TYR A 93 8.25 -15.43 3.93
N ARG A 94 7.41 -16.14 4.68
CA ARG A 94 6.27 -15.54 5.37
C ARG A 94 6.78 -14.80 6.61
N GLU A 95 6.44 -13.52 6.72
CA GLU A 95 6.77 -12.68 7.86
C GLU A 95 5.59 -12.69 8.86
N TYR A 96 5.91 -12.90 10.13
CA TYR A 96 5.01 -12.69 11.27
C TYR A 96 5.52 -11.51 12.09
N ARG A 97 4.64 -10.55 12.36
CA ARG A 97 4.96 -9.30 13.06
C ARG A 97 3.94 -8.88 14.12
N PRO A 98 3.65 -9.74 15.11
CA PRO A 98 2.80 -9.35 16.23
C PRO A 98 3.52 -8.31 17.08
N ARG A 99 2.83 -7.22 17.43
CA ARG A 99 3.39 -6.23 18.35
C ARG A 99 3.38 -6.75 19.78
N GLU A 100 4.52 -6.58 20.45
CA GLU A 100 4.75 -7.07 21.80
C GLU A 100 5.02 -5.92 22.79
N ASN A 101 4.94 -6.23 24.09
CA ASN A 101 5.20 -5.31 25.20
C ASN A 101 4.44 -3.97 25.11
N ILE A 102 3.17 -4.04 24.71
CA ILE A 102 2.36 -2.85 24.48
C ILE A 102 2.03 -2.16 25.80
N THR A 103 2.36 -0.87 25.92
CA THR A 103 2.08 -0.06 27.12
C THR A 103 1.51 1.30 26.75
N PHE A 104 0.40 1.70 27.36
CA PHE A 104 -0.18 3.03 27.18
C PHE A 104 0.55 4.06 28.04
N LEU A 105 0.89 5.19 27.43
CA LEU A 105 1.60 6.30 28.04
C LEU A 105 0.74 7.57 28.02
N GLU A 106 1.07 8.54 28.87
CA GLU A 106 0.43 9.88 28.88
C GLU A 106 -1.11 9.83 28.90
N ASN A 107 -1.70 9.02 29.78
CA ASN A 107 -3.16 8.80 29.86
C ASN A 107 -3.79 8.28 28.56
N GLY A 108 -3.05 7.52 27.74
CA GLY A 108 -3.54 6.87 26.53
C GLY A 108 -3.43 7.71 25.26
N THR A 109 -2.74 8.84 25.28
CA THR A 109 -2.45 9.64 24.08
C THR A 109 -1.28 9.07 23.28
N LYS A 110 -0.43 8.27 23.92
CA LYS A 110 0.70 7.56 23.32
C LYS A 110 0.72 6.09 23.69
N ILE A 111 1.39 5.30 22.86
CA ILE A 111 1.52 3.86 23.03
C ILE A 111 2.93 3.41 22.69
N TYR A 112 3.57 2.72 23.63
CA TYR A 112 4.83 2.03 23.42
C TYR A 112 4.57 0.62 22.88
N ALA A 113 5.37 0.16 21.92
CA ALA A 113 5.33 -1.21 21.42
C ALA A 113 6.67 -1.63 20.80
N LEU A 114 6.92 -2.94 20.85
CA LEU A 114 7.95 -3.61 20.06
C LEU A 114 7.32 -4.24 18.83
N ASN A 115 8.09 -4.34 17.74
CA ASN A 115 7.66 -4.96 16.49
C ASN A 115 8.64 -6.06 16.08
N PRO A 116 8.64 -7.22 16.77
CA PRO A 116 9.47 -8.35 16.39
C PRO A 116 9.03 -8.94 15.05
N LYS A 117 9.99 -9.35 14.22
CA LYS A 117 9.74 -9.98 12.92
C LYS A 117 10.30 -11.40 12.89
N THR A 118 9.44 -12.36 12.57
CA THR A 118 9.82 -13.77 12.39
C THR A 118 9.60 -14.19 10.94
N PHE A 119 10.59 -14.86 10.36
CA PHE A 119 10.59 -15.27 8.96
C PHE A 119 10.52 -16.80 8.85
N VAL A 120 9.54 -17.29 8.09
CA VAL A 120 9.34 -18.73 7.86
C VAL A 120 9.38 -18.99 6.36
N PHE A 121 10.31 -19.83 5.91
CA PHE A 121 10.50 -20.13 4.49
C PHE A 121 9.24 -20.78 3.87
N VAL A 122 8.92 -20.41 2.63
CA VAL A 122 7.77 -20.92 1.86
C VAL A 122 8.27 -21.54 0.55
N PRO A 123 8.54 -22.85 0.52
CA PRO A 123 9.11 -23.53 -0.65
C PRO A 123 8.24 -23.37 -1.91
N GLU A 124 6.91 -23.42 -1.77
CA GLU A 124 5.97 -23.42 -2.90
C GLU A 124 5.90 -22.08 -3.63
N LYS A 125 6.38 -21.00 -2.98
CA LYS A 125 6.47 -19.65 -3.54
C LYS A 125 7.91 -19.25 -3.87
N SER A 126 8.86 -20.18 -3.80
CA SER A 126 10.29 -19.92 -4.02
C SER A 126 10.79 -20.58 -5.30
N ALA A 127 11.82 -20.00 -5.92
CA ALA A 127 12.42 -20.53 -7.14
C ALA A 127 13.25 -21.80 -6.90
N GLY A 128 13.70 -22.02 -5.67
CA GLY A 128 14.52 -23.17 -5.28
C GLY A 128 14.73 -23.25 -3.76
N ASP A 129 15.64 -24.13 -3.34
CA ASP A 129 15.95 -24.34 -1.92
C ASP A 129 17.14 -23.46 -1.51
N PRO A 130 16.96 -22.51 -0.57
CA PRO A 130 18.01 -21.59 -0.16
C PRO A 130 19.19 -22.30 0.53
N GLU A 131 19.00 -23.51 1.07
CA GLU A 131 20.10 -24.27 1.68
C GLU A 131 21.00 -24.96 0.65
N VAL A 132 20.51 -25.13 -0.58
CA VAL A 132 21.23 -25.82 -1.67
C VAL A 132 21.71 -24.84 -2.73
N ASP A 133 20.87 -23.86 -3.08
CA ASP A 133 21.16 -22.92 -4.15
C ASP A 133 22.32 -22.00 -3.78
N ILE A 134 23.26 -21.87 -4.72
CA ILE A 134 24.51 -21.15 -4.52
C ILE A 134 24.46 -19.81 -5.24
N VAL A 135 24.88 -18.76 -4.53
CA VAL A 135 25.13 -17.43 -5.08
C VAL A 135 26.61 -17.08 -4.96
N ARG A 136 27.19 -16.57 -6.05
CA ARG A 136 28.51 -15.94 -6.05
C ARG A 136 28.31 -14.42 -6.04
N THR A 137 28.76 -13.79 -4.95
CA THR A 137 28.61 -12.34 -4.75
C THR A 137 29.86 -11.77 -4.09
N ILE A 138 29.86 -10.46 -3.84
CA ILE A 138 30.95 -9.76 -3.19
C ILE A 138 31.07 -10.19 -1.74
N ASN A 139 32.30 -10.40 -1.28
CA ASN A 139 32.63 -10.60 0.13
C ASN A 139 32.49 -9.27 0.89
N ILE A 140 31.28 -9.00 1.38
CA ILE A 140 30.92 -7.74 2.06
C ILE A 140 31.79 -7.49 3.31
N PRO A 141 32.06 -8.49 4.20
CA PRO A 141 33.00 -8.31 5.30
C PRO A 141 34.38 -7.81 4.86
N LEU A 142 34.94 -8.41 3.80
CA LEU A 142 36.23 -7.96 3.27
C LEU A 142 36.16 -6.52 2.77
N VAL A 143 35.11 -6.15 2.02
CA VAL A 143 34.95 -4.79 1.50
C VAL A 143 34.78 -3.77 2.62
N ALA A 144 34.06 -4.10 3.69
CA ALA A 144 33.95 -3.25 4.87
C ALA A 144 35.32 -3.02 5.54
N VAL A 145 36.12 -4.09 5.71
CA VAL A 145 37.49 -4.00 6.24
C VAL A 145 38.39 -3.16 5.32
N MET A 146 38.31 -3.35 4.00
CA MET A 146 39.07 -2.53 3.05
C MET A 146 38.67 -1.04 3.12
N ASN A 147 37.38 -0.76 3.31
CA ASN A 147 36.88 0.61 3.45
C ASN A 147 37.42 1.27 4.72
N GLU A 148 37.39 0.57 5.86
CA GLU A 148 37.93 1.07 7.12
C GLU A 148 39.45 1.33 7.04
N LEU A 149 40.19 0.41 6.41
CA LEU A 149 41.64 0.50 6.25
C LEU A 149 42.09 1.64 5.33
N ASN A 150 41.19 2.25 4.55
CA ASN A 150 41.52 3.40 3.69
C ASN A 150 42.04 4.62 4.46
N SER A 151 41.76 4.71 5.77
CA SER A 151 42.28 5.77 6.63
C SER A 151 43.73 5.54 7.11
N TYR A 152 44.26 4.32 6.99
CA TYR A 152 45.58 3.92 7.52
C TYR A 152 46.71 4.04 6.49
N SER A 153 47.98 3.89 6.90
CA SER A 153 49.13 4.00 5.98
C SER A 153 49.14 2.89 4.92
N PHE A 154 49.69 3.19 3.73
CA PHE A 154 49.80 2.24 2.61
C PHE A 154 50.50 0.92 3.01
N PHE A 155 51.52 1.01 3.85
CA PHE A 155 52.28 -0.14 4.32
C PHE A 155 51.41 -1.09 5.15
N LEU A 156 50.63 -0.56 6.10
CA LEU A 156 49.72 -1.37 6.92
C LEU A 156 48.66 -2.05 6.04
N ARG A 157 48.06 -1.31 5.10
CA ARG A 157 47.08 -1.87 4.13
C ARG A 157 47.68 -3.04 3.35
N SER A 158 48.91 -2.87 2.86
CA SER A 158 49.61 -3.90 2.08
C SER A 158 49.95 -5.13 2.90
N MET A 159 50.38 -4.96 4.15
CA MET A 159 50.61 -6.08 5.08
C MET A 159 49.32 -6.85 5.36
N VAL A 160 48.23 -6.15 5.64
CA VAL A 160 46.91 -6.77 5.88
C VAL A 160 46.43 -7.48 4.60
N SER A 161 46.57 -6.86 3.43
CA SER A 161 46.21 -7.49 2.15
C SER A 161 46.99 -8.79 1.91
N LEU A 162 48.29 -8.81 2.18
CA LEU A 162 49.12 -10.02 2.07
C LEU A 162 48.66 -11.11 3.04
N TYR A 163 48.38 -10.75 4.29
CA TYR A 163 47.85 -11.67 5.30
C TYR A 163 46.51 -12.28 4.87
N LEU A 164 45.55 -11.44 4.45
CA LEU A 164 44.22 -11.85 4.00
C LEU A 164 44.30 -12.78 2.78
N SER A 165 45.18 -12.46 1.82
CA SER A 165 45.41 -13.32 0.66
C SER A 165 46.02 -14.67 1.08
N GLY A 166 46.95 -14.67 2.04
CA GLY A 166 47.58 -15.89 2.56
C GLY A 166 46.62 -16.84 3.30
N ILE A 167 45.52 -16.32 3.87
CA ILE A 167 44.47 -17.13 4.50
C ILE A 167 43.32 -17.50 3.54
N GLY A 168 43.46 -17.19 2.23
CA GLY A 168 42.48 -17.55 1.21
C GLY A 168 41.23 -16.67 1.16
N VAL A 169 41.27 -15.46 1.75
CA VAL A 169 40.15 -14.51 1.65
C VAL A 169 40.19 -13.78 0.30
N ASP A 170 39.07 -13.83 -0.42
CA ASP A 170 38.93 -13.22 -1.74
C ASP A 170 37.80 -12.16 -1.80
N LEU A 171 37.83 -11.33 -2.85
CA LEU A 171 36.83 -10.29 -3.12
C LEU A 171 35.45 -10.88 -3.38
N PHE A 172 35.39 -12.07 -3.97
CA PHE A 172 34.16 -12.80 -4.18
C PHE A 172 34.04 -13.94 -3.18
N MET A 173 32.81 -14.19 -2.76
CA MET A 173 32.44 -15.37 -1.98
C MET A 173 31.36 -16.14 -2.73
N THR A 174 31.44 -17.47 -2.62
CA THR A 174 30.46 -18.39 -3.18
C THR A 174 29.87 -19.16 -2.01
N ARG A 175 28.57 -18.97 -1.76
CA ARG A 175 27.87 -19.47 -0.57
C ARG A 175 26.43 -19.82 -0.92
N THR A 176 25.78 -20.59 -0.05
CA THR A 176 24.34 -20.86 -0.23
C THR A 176 23.54 -19.58 0.04
N VAL A 177 22.34 -19.49 -0.52
CA VAL A 177 21.44 -18.37 -0.27
C VAL A 177 21.12 -18.25 1.23
N HIS A 178 20.93 -19.37 1.92
CA HIS A 178 20.71 -19.43 3.36
C HIS A 178 21.89 -18.83 4.13
N GLU A 179 23.14 -19.19 3.79
CA GLU A 179 24.33 -18.65 4.44
C GLU A 179 24.43 -17.12 4.24
N VAL A 180 24.23 -16.63 3.00
CA VAL A 180 24.33 -15.19 2.70
C VAL A 180 23.24 -14.39 3.42
N LEU A 181 22.03 -14.95 3.52
CA LEU A 181 20.89 -14.28 4.12
C LEU A 181 20.91 -14.37 5.66
N TRP A 182 20.93 -15.58 6.20
CA TRP A 182 20.75 -15.85 7.62
C TRP A 182 22.02 -16.03 8.40
N GLY A 183 23.19 -16.00 7.76
CA GLY A 183 24.46 -15.97 8.45
C GLY A 183 25.33 -17.20 8.21
N PHE A 184 26.64 -16.97 8.10
CA PHE A 184 27.67 -18.00 8.20
C PHE A 184 28.82 -17.50 9.07
N LYS A 185 29.57 -18.43 9.66
CA LYS A 185 30.77 -18.08 10.43
C LYS A 185 31.88 -17.64 9.47
N ASP A 186 32.19 -16.36 9.46
CA ASP A 186 33.15 -15.81 8.52
C ASP A 186 34.60 -15.92 9.06
N PRO A 187 35.56 -16.49 8.29
CA PRO A 187 36.93 -16.65 8.75
C PRO A 187 37.67 -15.34 9.04
N LEU A 188 37.34 -14.25 8.34
CA LEU A 188 37.94 -12.94 8.56
C LEU A 188 37.36 -12.33 9.84
N MET A 189 36.04 -12.31 9.98
CA MET A 189 35.37 -11.80 11.17
C MET A 189 35.74 -12.56 12.44
N THR A 190 35.83 -13.89 12.39
CA THR A 190 36.31 -14.72 13.51
C THR A 190 37.70 -14.30 14.01
N ARG A 191 38.60 -13.88 13.12
CA ARG A 191 39.94 -13.41 13.50
C ARG A 191 39.90 -12.00 14.07
N ILE A 192 39.04 -11.13 13.53
CA ILE A 192 38.84 -9.78 14.05
C ILE A 192 38.23 -9.84 15.44
N HIS A 193 37.23 -10.71 15.67
CA HIS A 193 36.59 -10.93 16.97
C HIS A 193 37.61 -11.23 18.09
N LYS A 194 38.65 -12.04 17.79
CA LYS A 194 39.72 -12.34 18.75
C LYS A 194 40.51 -11.11 19.20
N MET A 195 40.57 -10.08 18.37
CA MET A 195 41.26 -8.81 18.67
C MET A 195 40.30 -7.73 19.18
N LYS A 196 39.06 -7.76 18.70
CA LYS A 196 37.97 -6.80 18.95
C LYS A 196 36.68 -7.59 19.23
N PRO A 197 36.45 -8.00 20.49
CA PRO A 197 35.32 -8.85 20.85
C PRO A 197 33.94 -8.26 20.52
N GLU A 198 33.85 -6.95 20.28
CA GLU A 198 32.63 -6.28 19.82
C GLU A 198 32.19 -6.67 18.40
N VAL A 199 33.10 -7.14 17.55
CA VAL A 199 32.79 -7.56 16.18
C VAL A 199 32.26 -8.99 16.20
N ASP A 200 31.10 -9.26 15.61
CA ASP A 200 30.53 -10.61 15.54
C ASP A 200 31.45 -11.57 14.74
N GLU A 201 31.41 -12.88 15.01
CA GLU A 201 32.10 -13.89 14.20
C GLU A 201 31.32 -14.26 12.93
N TYR A 202 30.02 -13.95 12.88
CA TYR A 202 29.11 -14.33 11.82
C TYR A 202 28.74 -13.14 10.93
N PHE A 203 28.57 -13.41 9.64
CA PHE A 203 28.06 -12.46 8.66
C PHE A 203 26.83 -13.01 7.95
N GLY A 204 25.78 -12.21 7.84
CA GLY A 204 24.62 -12.45 6.99
C GLY A 204 23.83 -11.16 6.80
N LEU A 205 23.17 -11.01 5.65
CA LEU A 205 22.43 -9.79 5.32
C LEU A 205 21.25 -9.53 6.27
N MET A 206 20.65 -10.61 6.77
CA MET A 206 19.56 -10.62 7.76
C MET A 206 19.99 -11.32 9.06
N TRP A 207 21.30 -11.36 9.35
CA TRP A 207 21.83 -11.95 10.58
C TRP A 207 21.19 -11.29 11.81
N LYS A 208 20.75 -12.12 12.77
CA LYS A 208 20.04 -11.70 13.99
C LYS A 208 18.77 -10.88 13.77
N LYS A 209 18.19 -10.85 12.57
CA LYS A 209 16.89 -10.19 12.32
C LYS A 209 15.71 -11.10 12.68
N ASN A 210 15.85 -12.41 12.52
CA ASN A 210 14.77 -13.36 12.79
C ASN A 210 14.44 -13.45 14.28
N GLY A 211 13.17 -13.23 14.63
CA GLY A 211 12.68 -13.24 16.02
C GLY A 211 13.10 -12.01 16.83
N THR A 212 13.52 -10.93 16.17
CA THR A 212 13.97 -9.69 16.83
C THR A 212 13.19 -8.48 16.35
N HIS A 213 13.23 -7.39 17.11
CA HIS A 213 12.55 -6.13 16.78
C HIS A 213 13.52 -5.08 16.24
N GLU A 214 12.99 -4.17 15.41
CA GLU A 214 13.76 -3.09 14.77
C GLU A 214 14.03 -1.87 15.67
N GLY A 215 13.58 -1.96 16.92
CA GLY A 215 13.77 -0.94 17.94
C GLY A 215 12.51 -0.74 18.76
N GLU A 216 12.62 0.17 19.72
CA GLU A 216 11.55 0.57 20.60
C GLU A 216 10.78 1.73 19.99
N PHE A 217 9.48 1.57 19.78
CA PHE A 217 8.66 2.62 19.19
C PHE A 217 7.65 3.16 20.19
N VAL A 218 7.50 4.48 20.19
CA VAL A 218 6.35 5.16 20.82
C VAL A 218 5.55 5.82 19.72
N PHE A 219 4.27 5.50 19.64
CA PHE A 219 3.34 6.04 18.66
C PHE A 219 2.32 6.96 19.30
N HIS A 220 1.83 7.93 18.53
CA HIS A 220 0.64 8.68 18.85
C HIS A 220 -0.62 7.85 18.56
N THR A 221 -1.55 7.83 19.51
CA THR A 221 -2.75 6.99 19.40
C THR A 221 -3.83 7.58 18.51
N GLY A 222 -3.74 8.87 18.16
CA GLY A 222 -4.75 9.60 17.40
C GLY A 222 -5.89 10.18 18.25
N VAL A 223 -5.92 9.93 19.57
CA VAL A 223 -6.99 10.40 20.47
C VAL A 223 -7.07 11.94 20.55
N GLN A 224 -5.91 12.61 20.64
CA GLN A 224 -5.86 14.08 20.67
C GLN A 224 -6.12 14.70 19.30
N ASN A 225 -5.55 14.08 18.26
CA ASN A 225 -5.65 14.54 16.88
C ASN A 225 -5.59 13.33 15.96
N TYR A 226 -6.64 13.11 15.18
CA TYR A 226 -6.75 11.98 14.27
C TYR A 226 -5.65 11.98 13.20
N LEU A 227 -5.11 13.15 12.83
CA LEU A 227 -4.00 13.28 11.88
C LEU A 227 -2.69 12.69 12.41
N ASP A 228 -2.57 12.50 13.72
CA ASP A 228 -1.40 11.92 14.37
C ASP A 228 -1.55 10.42 14.62
N TYR A 229 -2.65 9.80 14.18
CA TYR A 229 -2.89 8.37 14.30
C TYR A 229 -1.73 7.55 13.70
N GLY A 230 -1.07 6.75 14.55
CA GLY A 230 0.02 5.87 14.15
C GLY A 230 1.34 6.57 13.84
N LYS A 231 1.45 7.89 14.04
CA LYS A 231 2.72 8.60 13.89
C LYS A 231 3.69 8.22 14.99
N ILE A 232 4.97 8.13 14.65
CA ILE A 232 6.05 7.85 15.61
C ILE A 232 6.37 9.14 16.38
N ASP A 233 6.29 9.10 17.71
CA ASP A 233 6.82 10.14 18.60
C ASP A 233 8.33 9.93 18.81
N THR A 234 8.73 8.70 19.15
CA THR A 234 10.14 8.35 19.36
C THR A 234 10.47 6.96 18.83
N TRP A 235 11.68 6.80 18.33
CA TRP A 235 12.30 5.52 18.02
C TRP A 235 13.59 5.37 18.84
N ASN A 236 13.71 4.28 19.60
CA ASN A 236 14.79 4.05 20.57
C ASN A 236 14.99 5.23 21.54
N GLY A 237 13.89 5.84 21.99
CA GLY A 237 13.89 7.01 22.88
C GLY A 237 14.28 8.34 22.20
N LEU A 238 14.58 8.33 20.89
CA LEU A 238 14.98 9.52 20.14
C LEU A 238 13.84 10.06 19.28
N ARG A 239 13.64 11.39 19.30
CA ARG A 239 12.74 12.12 18.38
C ARG A 239 13.39 12.50 17.06
N ARG A 240 14.72 12.49 17.03
CA ARG A 240 15.54 12.77 15.86
C ARG A 240 16.78 11.89 15.91
N MET A 241 17.19 11.41 14.76
CA MET A 241 18.44 10.67 14.58
C MET A 241 19.64 11.63 14.70
N SER A 242 20.84 11.07 14.67
CA SER A 242 22.10 11.79 14.71
C SER A 242 23.06 11.43 13.58
N TRP A 243 22.62 10.60 12.64
CA TRP A 243 23.48 10.06 11.57
C TRP A 243 23.68 11.00 10.40
N TRP A 244 22.70 11.87 10.12
CA TRP A 244 22.68 12.74 8.96
C TRP A 244 23.26 14.12 9.29
N SER A 245 23.70 14.86 8.27
CA SER A 245 24.39 16.14 8.48
C SER A 245 23.45 17.30 8.80
N SER A 246 22.15 17.18 8.50
CA SER A 246 21.15 18.22 8.75
C SER A 246 20.11 17.82 9.80
N ASN A 247 19.56 18.80 10.52
CA ASN A 247 18.46 18.56 11.46
C ASN A 247 17.20 18.03 10.75
N GLN A 248 16.93 18.46 9.51
CA GLN A 248 15.77 18.04 8.74
C GLN A 248 15.88 16.57 8.32
N SER A 249 17.06 16.15 7.85
CA SER A 249 17.33 14.77 7.45
C SER A 249 17.28 13.80 8.64
N ASN A 250 17.56 14.29 9.85
CA ASN A 250 17.48 13.53 11.09
C ASN A 250 16.07 13.43 11.68
N MET A 251 15.06 14.09 11.12
CA MET A 251 13.69 14.00 11.66
C MET A 251 13.10 12.59 11.45
N ILE A 252 12.44 12.08 12.49
CA ILE A 252 11.61 10.88 12.41
C ILE A 252 10.18 11.36 12.14
N ASN A 253 9.79 11.35 10.87
CA ASN A 253 8.50 11.81 10.39
C ASN A 253 7.59 10.65 10.00
N GLY A 254 6.30 10.82 10.29
CA GLY A 254 5.25 9.93 9.80
C GLY A 254 5.04 8.68 10.63
N THR A 255 4.51 7.63 10.01
CA THR A 255 4.23 6.34 10.64
C THR A 255 5.32 5.33 10.31
N ASP A 256 5.19 4.09 10.77
CA ASP A 256 6.03 2.96 10.32
C ASP A 256 5.53 2.33 9.00
N GLY A 257 4.52 2.94 8.37
CA GLY A 257 3.92 2.47 7.13
C GLY A 257 2.91 1.34 7.29
N ALA A 258 2.59 0.90 8.53
CA ALA A 258 1.56 -0.10 8.77
C ALA A 258 0.15 0.50 8.76
N VAL A 259 0.01 1.76 9.20
CA VAL A 259 -1.26 2.49 9.27
C VAL A 259 -1.04 3.97 8.94
N PHE A 260 -2.11 4.65 8.52
CA PHE A 260 -2.15 6.11 8.28
C PHE A 260 -3.45 6.68 8.84
N HIS A 261 -3.50 8.00 9.03
CA HIS A 261 -4.70 8.66 9.54
C HIS A 261 -5.91 8.46 8.59
N PRO A 262 -7.15 8.46 9.12
CA PRO A 262 -8.32 8.38 8.27
C PRO A 262 -8.52 9.64 7.43
N LEU A 263 -9.37 9.53 6.41
CA LEU A 263 -9.76 10.62 5.50
C LEU A 263 -8.57 11.18 4.68
N ILE A 264 -7.83 10.27 4.05
CA ILE A 264 -6.68 10.57 3.18
C ILE A 264 -7.12 11.43 1.99
N ASN A 265 -6.32 12.45 1.70
CA ASN A 265 -6.43 13.36 0.58
C ASN A 265 -5.41 13.01 -0.51
N ARG A 266 -5.77 13.21 -1.79
CA ARG A 266 -4.86 13.02 -2.92
C ARG A 266 -3.72 14.04 -2.96
N ASN A 267 -3.91 15.21 -2.35
CA ASN A 267 -2.94 16.31 -2.41
C ASN A 267 -1.93 16.32 -1.24
N GLU A 268 -2.04 15.37 -0.30
CA GLU A 268 -1.13 15.33 0.84
C GLU A 268 0.07 14.39 0.60
N LEU A 269 1.15 14.67 1.30
CA LEU A 269 2.32 13.78 1.35
C LEU A 269 2.26 12.92 2.60
N LEU A 270 2.38 11.61 2.41
CA LEU A 270 2.38 10.66 3.52
C LEU A 270 3.81 10.28 3.87
N TYR A 271 4.20 10.52 5.12
CA TYR A 271 5.55 10.21 5.59
C TYR A 271 5.62 8.82 6.23
N ILE A 272 6.71 8.13 5.98
CA ILE A 272 7.07 6.85 6.61
C ILE A 272 8.49 6.94 7.12
N PHE A 273 8.71 6.50 8.36
CA PHE A 273 10.05 6.24 8.87
C PHE A 273 10.45 4.78 8.53
N ALA A 274 11.39 4.62 7.60
CA ALA A 274 11.90 3.33 7.22
C ALA A 274 13.20 3.06 7.98
N ALA A 275 13.11 2.32 9.10
CA ALA A 275 14.24 2.04 9.98
C ALA A 275 15.42 1.39 9.23
N ASP A 276 15.16 0.49 8.28
CA ASP A 276 16.21 -0.15 7.47
C ASP A 276 16.92 0.79 6.49
N LEU A 277 16.27 1.90 6.08
CA LEU A 277 16.85 2.98 5.28
C LEU A 277 17.48 4.07 6.15
N CYS A 278 17.31 3.99 7.47
CA CYS A 278 17.82 4.94 8.44
C CYS A 278 17.34 6.38 8.20
N ARG A 279 16.17 6.56 7.57
CA ARG A 279 15.58 7.87 7.31
C ARG A 279 14.06 7.81 7.16
N SER A 280 13.43 8.97 7.30
CA SER A 280 12.07 9.16 6.79
C SER A 280 12.07 9.44 5.29
N ILE A 281 11.04 8.92 4.63
CA ILE A 281 10.69 9.17 3.22
C ILE A 281 9.23 9.61 3.13
N HIS A 282 8.86 10.26 2.03
CA HIS A 282 7.47 10.62 1.74
C HIS A 282 6.95 9.88 0.52
N LEU A 283 5.64 9.70 0.48
CA LEU A 283 4.89 9.15 -0.63
C LEU A 283 3.92 10.19 -1.17
N ALA A 284 3.75 10.22 -2.48
CA ALA A 284 2.79 11.06 -3.19
C ALA A 284 1.75 10.21 -3.91
N TYR A 285 0.55 10.76 -4.07
CA TYR A 285 -0.52 10.12 -4.83
C TYR A 285 -0.11 9.92 -6.30
N VAL A 286 -0.39 8.73 -6.82
CA VAL A 286 -0.14 8.35 -8.22
C VAL A 286 -1.46 8.23 -8.98
N LYS A 287 -2.35 7.36 -8.52
CA LYS A 287 -3.62 7.03 -9.21
C LYS A 287 -4.63 6.36 -8.29
N ASP A 288 -5.88 6.37 -8.71
CA ASP A 288 -6.93 5.55 -8.11
C ASP A 288 -6.81 4.10 -8.62
N VAL A 289 -6.99 3.14 -7.72
CA VAL A 289 -6.95 1.70 -8.02
C VAL A 289 -8.10 0.97 -7.34
N GLU A 290 -8.38 -0.25 -7.79
CA GLU A 290 -9.32 -1.15 -7.15
C GLU A 290 -8.61 -2.45 -6.80
N VAL A 291 -8.72 -2.89 -5.54
CA VAL A 291 -8.12 -4.13 -5.05
C VAL A 291 -9.21 -4.94 -4.37
N LYS A 292 -9.50 -6.14 -4.90
CA LYS A 292 -10.54 -7.04 -4.37
C LYS A 292 -11.92 -6.36 -4.17
N GLY A 293 -12.30 -5.47 -5.09
CA GLY A 293 -13.57 -4.74 -5.00
C GLY A 293 -13.55 -3.53 -4.04
N ILE A 294 -12.38 -3.11 -3.57
CA ILE A 294 -12.19 -1.98 -2.67
C ILE A 294 -11.46 -0.86 -3.42
N HIS A 295 -12.09 0.32 -3.47
CA HIS A 295 -11.45 1.52 -4.01
C HIS A 295 -10.34 2.01 -3.08
N ALA A 296 -9.16 2.28 -3.66
CA ALA A 296 -7.99 2.76 -2.95
C ALA A 296 -7.21 3.80 -3.76
N TYR A 297 -6.36 4.55 -3.07
CA TYR A 297 -5.40 5.47 -3.65
C TYR A 297 -4.02 4.85 -3.62
N ARG A 298 -3.35 4.79 -4.77
CA ARG A 298 -1.95 4.41 -4.85
C ARG A 298 -1.06 5.58 -4.48
N PHE A 299 -0.18 5.36 -3.52
CA PHE A 299 0.89 6.25 -3.13
C PHE A 299 2.25 5.59 -3.38
N ALA A 300 3.19 6.31 -3.97
CA ALA A 300 4.55 5.83 -4.24
C ALA A 300 5.58 6.91 -3.86
N PRO A 301 6.84 6.55 -3.55
CA PRO A 301 7.90 7.52 -3.37
C PRO A 301 8.16 8.24 -4.71
N PRO A 302 8.02 9.57 -4.77
CA PRO A 302 8.39 10.31 -5.97
C PRO A 302 9.91 10.32 -6.17
N ASN A 303 10.35 10.62 -7.39
CA ASN A 303 11.78 10.69 -7.75
C ASN A 303 12.58 11.66 -6.87
N ASP A 304 11.93 12.67 -6.28
CA ASP A 304 12.55 13.68 -5.42
C ASP A 304 13.14 13.10 -4.11
N VAL A 305 12.68 11.94 -3.64
CA VAL A 305 13.11 11.29 -2.39
C VAL A 305 14.59 10.91 -2.42
N LEU A 306 15.07 10.44 -3.59
CA LEU A 306 16.45 10.01 -3.84
C LEU A 306 17.15 10.89 -4.88
N MET A 307 16.61 12.06 -5.18
CA MET A 307 17.19 13.00 -6.14
C MET A 307 18.47 13.65 -5.59
N LYS A 308 19.45 13.88 -6.46
CA LYS A 308 20.69 14.55 -6.08
C LYS A 308 20.46 15.97 -5.54
N PRO A 309 21.33 16.49 -4.64
CA PRO A 309 21.09 17.78 -3.99
C PRO A 309 21.10 19.00 -4.92
N GLU A 310 21.75 18.91 -6.08
CA GLU A 310 21.76 19.98 -7.07
C GLU A 310 20.35 20.27 -7.61
N ASP A 311 19.53 19.22 -7.72
CA ASP A 311 18.15 19.31 -8.22
C ASP A 311 17.14 19.38 -7.06
N ASN A 312 17.44 18.74 -5.92
CA ASN A 312 16.65 18.83 -4.68
C ASN A 312 17.55 19.15 -3.46
N PRO A 313 17.75 20.43 -3.10
CA PRO A 313 18.64 20.84 -2.01
C PRO A 313 18.31 20.25 -0.63
N THR A 314 17.07 19.81 -0.41
CA THR A 314 16.68 19.17 0.86
C THR A 314 17.40 17.84 1.09
N ASN A 315 17.89 17.19 0.03
CA ASN A 315 18.60 15.92 0.14
C ASN A 315 20.09 16.08 0.50
N ALA A 316 20.64 17.31 0.51
CA ALA A 316 22.04 17.55 0.88
C ALA A 316 22.41 16.98 2.26
N GLY A 317 21.45 16.98 3.18
CA GLY A 317 21.66 16.46 4.54
C GLY A 317 21.88 14.95 4.63
N PHE A 318 21.52 14.19 3.58
CA PHE A 318 21.73 12.74 3.52
C PHE A 318 23.12 12.36 2.96
N CYS A 319 23.92 13.34 2.54
CA CYS A 319 25.28 13.10 2.08
C CYS A 319 26.26 13.21 3.26
N VAL A 320 26.88 12.08 3.62
CA VAL A 320 27.80 11.99 4.76
C VAL A 320 29.10 11.29 4.34
N PRO A 321 30.27 11.97 4.47
CA PRO A 321 30.47 13.35 4.94
C PRO A 321 29.82 14.41 4.01
N ALA A 322 29.65 15.64 4.51
CA ALA A 322 28.96 16.70 3.75
C ALA A 322 29.61 16.92 2.37
N GLY A 323 28.79 16.87 1.31
CA GLY A 323 29.24 16.94 -0.08
C GLY A 323 29.56 15.59 -0.73
N ASP A 324 29.63 14.49 0.02
CA ASP A 324 29.83 13.13 -0.50
C ASP A 324 28.48 12.49 -0.91
N CYS A 325 27.95 12.95 -2.05
CA CYS A 325 26.70 12.46 -2.62
C CYS A 325 26.99 11.56 -3.82
N LEU A 326 26.28 10.43 -3.91
CA LEU A 326 26.44 9.50 -5.04
C LEU A 326 25.62 9.93 -6.27
N GLY A 327 24.60 10.78 -6.11
CA GLY A 327 23.74 11.24 -7.22
C GLY A 327 22.33 10.69 -7.12
N THR A 328 21.58 10.73 -8.23
CA THR A 328 20.13 10.43 -8.24
C THR A 328 19.84 8.93 -8.19
N GLY A 329 18.87 8.55 -7.36
CA GLY A 329 18.27 7.21 -7.24
C GLY A 329 18.98 6.25 -6.31
N VAL A 330 19.98 6.72 -5.56
CA VAL A 330 20.75 5.90 -4.61
C VAL A 330 20.97 6.65 -3.29
N LEU A 331 21.08 5.91 -2.19
CA LEU A 331 21.32 6.45 -0.84
C LEU A 331 22.44 5.66 -0.15
N LYS A 332 23.52 6.34 0.21
CA LYS A 332 24.60 5.77 1.02
C LYS A 332 24.14 5.68 2.48
N VAL A 333 24.05 4.46 3.01
CA VAL A 333 23.57 4.19 4.39
C VAL A 333 24.68 3.71 5.33
N SER A 334 25.94 3.94 4.97
CA SER A 334 27.11 3.55 5.78
C SER A 334 27.06 4.05 7.23
N VAL A 335 26.44 5.21 7.45
CA VAL A 335 26.34 5.87 8.76
C VAL A 335 25.55 5.08 9.81
N CYS A 336 24.65 4.20 9.39
CA CYS A 336 23.85 3.35 10.28
C CYS A 336 24.15 1.84 10.08
N ARG A 337 25.21 1.51 9.35
CA ARG A 337 25.65 0.14 9.03
C ARG A 337 27.12 -0.06 9.42
N ASP A 338 27.52 0.48 10.57
CA ASP A 338 28.86 0.35 11.16
C ASP A 338 30.02 0.66 10.19
N GLY A 339 29.83 1.66 9.32
CA GLY A 339 30.84 2.10 8.35
C GLY A 339 30.97 1.24 7.08
N ALA A 340 30.18 0.16 6.94
CA ALA A 340 30.16 -0.64 5.73
C ALA A 340 29.70 0.22 4.52
N PRO A 341 30.32 0.10 3.33
CA PRO A 341 30.03 0.95 2.17
C PRO A 341 28.74 0.52 1.43
N ILE A 342 27.65 0.40 2.18
CA ILE A 342 26.34 -0.04 1.72
C ILE A 342 25.57 1.13 1.11
N VAL A 343 24.91 0.85 -0.01
CA VAL A 343 24.07 1.79 -0.75
C VAL A 343 22.71 1.15 -1.02
N VAL A 344 21.64 1.88 -0.75
CA VAL A 344 20.28 1.45 -1.08
C VAL A 344 19.78 2.17 -2.34
N SER A 345 19.05 1.45 -3.18
CA SER A 345 18.33 1.98 -4.35
C SER A 345 16.97 1.29 -4.48
N PHE A 346 16.17 1.66 -5.48
CA PHE A 346 15.11 0.77 -5.94
C PHE A 346 15.70 -0.40 -6.77
N PRO A 347 14.96 -1.52 -6.92
CA PRO A 347 15.43 -2.67 -7.71
C PRO A 347 15.84 -2.29 -9.13
N HIS A 348 16.91 -2.92 -9.60
CA HIS A 348 17.57 -2.67 -10.88
C HIS A 348 17.92 -1.20 -11.13
N PHE A 349 18.10 -0.42 -10.05
CA PHE A 349 18.28 1.03 -10.12
C PHE A 349 17.13 1.77 -10.82
N TYR A 350 15.89 1.29 -10.65
CA TYR A 350 14.69 2.03 -11.05
C TYR A 350 14.71 3.46 -10.47
N GLN A 351 14.34 4.46 -11.28
CA GLN A 351 14.44 5.90 -10.97
C GLN A 351 15.84 6.46 -10.69
N ALA A 352 16.91 5.70 -10.96
CA ALA A 352 18.28 6.18 -10.81
C ALA A 352 18.91 6.68 -12.12
N ASP A 353 20.08 7.31 -12.00
CA ASP A 353 20.88 7.71 -13.14
C ASP A 353 21.21 6.50 -14.04
N PRO A 354 21.01 6.60 -15.37
CA PRO A 354 21.38 5.56 -16.34
C PRO A 354 22.82 5.07 -16.21
N ALA A 355 23.74 5.87 -15.67
CA ALA A 355 25.11 5.45 -15.39
C ALA A 355 25.19 4.19 -14.52
N TYR A 356 24.31 4.04 -13.53
CA TYR A 356 24.28 2.86 -12.65
C TYR A 356 23.83 1.60 -13.38
N ILE A 357 22.79 1.72 -14.20
CA ILE A 357 22.27 0.62 -15.03
C ILE A 357 23.32 0.22 -16.07
N ASN A 358 23.96 1.20 -16.70
CA ASN A 358 24.97 0.99 -17.72
C ASN A 358 26.32 0.50 -17.16
N ALA A 359 26.54 0.53 -15.84
CA ALA A 359 27.76 0.06 -15.20
C ALA A 359 27.81 -1.46 -14.96
N VAL A 360 26.66 -2.14 -14.97
CA VAL A 360 26.55 -3.59 -14.72
C VAL A 360 25.60 -4.24 -15.75
N ASP A 361 26.05 -5.29 -16.44
CA ASP A 361 25.21 -6.04 -17.38
C ASP A 361 24.25 -6.97 -16.62
N GLY A 362 23.01 -7.10 -17.11
CA GLY A 362 21.97 -7.93 -16.50
C GLY A 362 20.93 -7.15 -15.68
N LEU A 363 21.01 -5.82 -15.66
CA LEU A 363 20.02 -4.96 -15.00
C LEU A 363 18.96 -4.47 -15.98
N ASN A 364 17.68 -4.60 -15.63
CA ASN A 364 16.55 -4.24 -16.47
C ASN A 364 15.44 -3.56 -15.64
N PRO A 365 15.56 -2.27 -15.30
CA PRO A 365 14.56 -1.59 -14.49
C PRO A 365 13.22 -1.47 -15.22
N ASN A 366 12.13 -1.79 -14.53
CA ASN A 366 10.77 -1.59 -15.01
C ASN A 366 9.89 -1.11 -13.85
N GLU A 367 8.87 -0.30 -14.15
CA GLU A 367 8.00 0.30 -13.14
C GLU A 367 7.13 -0.75 -12.43
N GLU A 368 6.54 -1.69 -13.18
CA GLU A 368 5.59 -2.67 -12.64
C GLU A 368 6.20 -3.57 -11.55
N GLU A 369 7.41 -4.07 -11.78
CA GLU A 369 8.11 -5.00 -10.90
C GLU A 369 8.99 -4.30 -9.87
N HIS A 370 9.44 -3.06 -10.10
CA HIS A 370 10.44 -2.40 -9.26
C HIS A 370 9.98 -1.13 -8.53
N GLU A 371 8.78 -0.60 -8.83
CA GLU A 371 8.23 0.52 -8.07
C GLU A 371 7.85 0.09 -6.64
N THR A 372 8.14 0.92 -5.64
CA THR A 372 7.55 0.79 -4.31
C THR A 372 6.22 1.53 -4.26
N TYR A 373 5.15 0.89 -3.79
CA TYR A 373 3.87 1.58 -3.61
C TYR A 373 3.03 1.01 -2.46
N LEU A 374 2.10 1.84 -1.99
CA LEU A 374 1.04 1.51 -1.05
C LEU A 374 -0.31 1.89 -1.64
N ASP A 375 -1.25 0.94 -1.68
CA ASP A 375 -2.64 1.20 -2.01
C ASP A 375 -3.42 1.36 -0.70
N LEU A 376 -3.87 2.58 -0.42
CA LEU A 376 -4.53 2.99 0.82
C LEU A 376 -6.03 3.17 0.61
N GLN A 377 -6.85 2.60 1.50
CA GLN A 377 -8.27 2.92 1.51
C GLN A 377 -8.46 4.34 2.06
N PRO A 378 -9.07 5.27 1.30
CA PRO A 378 -9.02 6.70 1.62
C PRO A 378 -9.83 7.12 2.85
N THR A 379 -10.90 6.41 3.18
CA THR A 379 -11.75 6.70 4.33
C THR A 379 -11.08 6.32 5.65
N THR A 380 -10.39 5.17 5.69
CA THR A 380 -9.84 4.57 6.91
C THR A 380 -8.34 4.81 7.07
N GLY A 381 -7.61 5.07 5.99
CA GLY A 381 -6.14 5.17 6.02
C GLY A 381 -5.42 3.82 6.13
N VAL A 382 -6.13 2.71 5.95
CA VAL A 382 -5.56 1.36 6.06
C VAL A 382 -4.93 0.93 4.72
N PRO A 383 -3.67 0.46 4.70
CA PRO A 383 -3.08 -0.20 3.54
C PRO A 383 -3.79 -1.50 3.21
N ILE A 384 -4.32 -1.63 1.99
CA ILE A 384 -4.98 -2.85 1.51
C ILE A 384 -4.09 -3.66 0.57
N ARG A 385 -3.12 -3.01 -0.09
CA ARG A 385 -2.01 -3.66 -0.79
C ARG A 385 -0.75 -2.83 -0.60
N ALA A 386 0.36 -3.47 -0.31
CA ALA A 386 1.66 -2.85 -0.12
C ALA A 386 2.72 -3.68 -0.84
N CYS A 387 3.56 -3.02 -1.63
CA CYS A 387 4.70 -3.64 -2.31
C CYS A 387 5.90 -2.73 -2.02
N LYS A 388 6.68 -3.07 -0.98
CA LYS A 388 7.85 -2.32 -0.57
C LYS A 388 9.08 -2.99 -1.14
N ARG A 389 9.83 -2.25 -1.96
CA ARG A 389 10.93 -2.78 -2.74
C ARG A 389 12.18 -1.95 -2.54
N ALA A 390 13.27 -2.61 -2.16
CA ALA A 390 14.56 -1.95 -1.95
C ALA A 390 15.68 -2.87 -2.40
N GLN A 391 16.72 -2.29 -2.97
CA GLN A 391 17.92 -2.99 -3.43
C GLN A 391 19.11 -2.60 -2.56
N LEU A 392 19.81 -3.62 -2.10
CA LEU A 392 21.08 -3.51 -1.41
C LEU A 392 22.21 -3.57 -2.43
N ASN A 393 23.09 -2.59 -2.36
CA ASN A 393 24.28 -2.47 -3.19
C ASN A 393 25.51 -2.18 -2.33
N ILE A 394 26.68 -2.37 -2.91
CA ILE A 394 27.97 -2.06 -2.27
C ILE A 394 28.84 -1.21 -3.18
N ILE A 395 29.50 -0.20 -2.62
CA ILE A 395 30.47 0.61 -3.35
C ILE A 395 31.76 -0.22 -3.48
N LEU A 396 32.14 -0.51 -4.73
CA LEU A 396 33.41 -1.12 -5.06
C LEU A 396 34.29 -0.07 -5.73
N LYS A 397 35.52 0.06 -5.26
CA LYS A 397 36.52 0.93 -5.86
C LYS A 397 37.92 0.38 -5.63
N ARG A 398 38.88 0.89 -6.38
CA ARG A 398 40.29 0.62 -6.16
C ARG A 398 40.73 1.06 -4.76
N VAL A 399 41.35 0.14 -4.03
CA VAL A 399 41.95 0.39 -2.72
C VAL A 399 43.47 0.22 -2.82
N PRO A 400 44.25 1.32 -2.73
CA PRO A 400 45.72 1.23 -2.71
C PRO A 400 46.20 0.29 -1.59
N GLY A 401 47.13 -0.60 -1.92
CA GLY A 401 47.62 -1.65 -1.02
C GLY A 401 46.87 -2.99 -1.15
N PHE A 402 45.75 -3.05 -1.87
CA PHE A 402 45.02 -4.29 -2.18
C PHE A 402 45.11 -4.63 -3.68
N PRO A 403 46.04 -5.51 -4.10
CA PRO A 403 46.33 -5.76 -5.51
C PRO A 403 45.13 -6.22 -6.34
N LYS A 404 44.21 -7.01 -5.75
CA LYS A 404 43.00 -7.52 -6.42
C LYS A 404 42.02 -6.42 -6.85
N THR A 405 42.09 -5.24 -6.22
CA THR A 405 41.23 -4.10 -6.57
C THR A 405 41.87 -3.15 -7.59
N LYS A 406 43.09 -3.44 -8.05
CA LYS A 406 43.91 -2.51 -8.86
C LYS A 406 43.22 -2.04 -10.14
N HIS A 407 42.48 -2.92 -10.80
CA HIS A 407 41.82 -2.65 -12.07
C HIS A 407 40.32 -2.38 -11.93
N ILE A 408 39.79 -2.43 -10.70
CA ILE A 408 38.37 -2.18 -10.45
C ILE A 408 38.10 -0.69 -10.56
N ASN A 409 37.23 -0.32 -11.51
CA ASN A 409 36.66 1.02 -11.59
C ASN A 409 35.63 1.22 -10.47
N GLU A 410 35.48 2.46 -10.01
CA GLU A 410 34.46 2.78 -9.01
C GLU A 410 33.07 2.47 -9.57
N THR A 411 32.34 1.59 -8.89
CA THR A 411 30.99 1.16 -9.29
C THR A 411 30.15 0.82 -8.07
N ILE A 412 28.84 0.98 -8.21
CA ILE A 412 27.85 0.54 -7.21
C ILE A 412 27.37 -0.85 -7.64
N PHE A 413 27.90 -1.87 -6.99
CA PHE A 413 27.63 -3.26 -7.35
C PHE A 413 26.37 -3.78 -6.65
N PRO A 414 25.37 -4.30 -7.38
CA PRO A 414 24.13 -4.80 -6.80
C PRO A 414 24.33 -6.16 -6.14
N ILE A 415 23.78 -6.35 -4.93
CA ILE A 415 23.92 -7.59 -4.14
C ILE A 415 22.63 -8.39 -4.16
N MET A 416 21.54 -7.77 -3.72
CA MET A 416 20.20 -8.34 -3.72
C MET A 416 19.16 -7.22 -3.70
N PHE A 417 17.95 -7.51 -4.13
CA PHE A 417 16.79 -6.70 -3.78
C PHE A 417 15.76 -7.52 -3.03
N VAL A 418 14.94 -6.82 -2.26
CA VAL A 418 13.87 -7.38 -1.45
C VAL A 418 12.53 -6.84 -1.95
N ASN A 419 11.51 -7.68 -1.91
CA ASN A 419 10.12 -7.32 -2.16
C ASN A 419 9.27 -7.79 -0.98
N GLU A 420 8.88 -6.86 -0.11
CA GLU A 420 7.93 -7.11 0.97
C GLU A 420 6.52 -6.82 0.44
N THR A 421 5.71 -7.87 0.32
CA THR A 421 4.34 -7.78 -0.17
C THR A 421 3.33 -8.10 0.92
N ALA A 422 2.27 -7.30 0.98
CA ALA A 422 1.12 -7.56 1.81
C ALA A 422 -0.13 -7.19 1.02
N THR A 423 -1.08 -8.10 0.90
CA THR A 423 -2.38 -7.84 0.28
C THR A 423 -3.47 -8.33 1.22
N ILE A 424 -4.51 -7.53 1.41
CA ILE A 424 -5.67 -7.88 2.23
C ILE A 424 -6.24 -9.24 1.81
N ASP A 425 -6.51 -10.12 2.77
CA ASP A 425 -7.14 -11.42 2.52
C ASP A 425 -8.63 -11.25 2.16
N ASP A 426 -9.25 -12.31 1.63
CA ASP A 426 -10.61 -12.22 1.09
C ASP A 426 -11.67 -11.96 2.18
N ASP A 427 -11.48 -12.51 3.38
CA ASP A 427 -12.39 -12.34 4.50
C ASP A 427 -12.32 -10.90 5.04
N SER A 428 -11.11 -10.39 5.28
CA SER A 428 -10.87 -8.99 5.66
C SER A 428 -11.40 -8.03 4.58
N ALA A 429 -11.22 -8.36 3.30
CA ALA A 429 -11.73 -7.54 2.20
C ALA A 429 -13.28 -7.54 2.16
N ALA A 430 -13.94 -8.66 2.43
CA ALA A 430 -15.40 -8.71 2.54
C ALA A 430 -15.92 -7.85 3.71
N GLN A 431 -15.28 -7.95 4.87
CA GLN A 431 -15.62 -7.13 6.05
C GLN A 431 -15.43 -5.62 5.76
N MET A 432 -14.31 -5.25 5.14
CA MET A 432 -14.04 -3.87 4.77
C MET A 432 -15.09 -3.35 3.77
N ARG A 433 -15.45 -4.12 2.74
CA ARG A 433 -16.51 -3.73 1.79
C ARG A 433 -17.84 -3.51 2.48
N GLN A 434 -18.23 -4.39 3.41
CA GLN A 434 -19.47 -4.22 4.18
C GLN A 434 -19.44 -2.95 5.04
N MET A 435 -18.33 -2.70 5.73
CA MET A 435 -18.15 -1.48 6.53
C MET A 435 -18.23 -0.22 5.65
N LEU A 436 -17.55 -0.21 4.50
CA LEU A 436 -17.55 0.91 3.57
C LEU A 436 -18.93 1.14 2.93
N LEU A 437 -19.68 0.08 2.66
CA LEU A 437 -21.07 0.18 2.20
C LEU A 437 -21.94 0.87 3.26
N ILE A 438 -21.83 0.46 4.52
CA ILE A 438 -22.58 1.07 5.63
C ILE A 438 -22.22 2.55 5.76
N VAL A 439 -20.93 2.89 5.73
CA VAL A 439 -20.42 4.27 5.78
C VAL A 439 -20.98 5.10 4.61
N THR A 440 -20.98 4.54 3.39
CA THR A 440 -21.46 5.21 2.18
C THR A 440 -22.96 5.46 2.25
N VAL A 441 -23.75 4.43 2.62
CA VAL A 441 -25.21 4.54 2.74
C VAL A 441 -25.59 5.51 3.85
N ALA A 442 -24.93 5.44 5.02
CA ALA A 442 -25.21 6.33 6.14
C ALA A 442 -24.86 7.79 5.81
N SER A 443 -23.71 8.03 5.17
CA SER A 443 -23.28 9.39 4.79
C SER A 443 -24.19 10.01 3.73
N ASN A 444 -24.74 9.19 2.84
CA ASN A 444 -25.63 9.61 1.76
C ASN A 444 -27.12 9.39 2.07
N PHE A 445 -27.48 9.06 3.31
CA PHE A 445 -28.86 8.84 3.72
C PHE A 445 -29.79 10.03 3.41
N PRO A 446 -29.37 11.31 3.55
CA PRO A 446 -30.19 12.44 3.13
C PRO A 446 -30.57 12.43 1.64
N LEU A 447 -29.73 11.90 0.75
CA LEU A 447 -30.05 11.78 -0.68
C LEU A 447 -31.17 10.76 -0.92
N LEU A 448 -31.27 9.72 -0.11
CA LEU A 448 -32.39 8.76 -0.16
C LEU A 448 -33.70 9.45 0.25
N ILE A 449 -33.67 10.31 1.27
CA ILE A 449 -34.83 11.13 1.68
C ILE A 449 -35.27 12.06 0.55
N VAL A 450 -34.32 12.75 -0.10
CA VAL A 450 -34.60 13.61 -1.26
C VAL A 450 -35.18 12.80 -2.42
N GLY A 451 -34.61 11.63 -2.74
CA GLY A 451 -35.10 10.73 -3.77
C GLY A 451 -36.55 10.27 -3.53
N LEU A 452 -36.87 9.88 -2.29
CA LEU A 452 -38.24 9.56 -1.86
C LEU A 452 -39.18 10.76 -2.03
N GLY A 453 -38.72 11.97 -1.67
CA GLY A 453 -39.45 13.22 -1.89
C GLY A 453 -39.75 13.49 -3.36
N ILE A 454 -38.79 13.26 -4.26
CA ILE A 454 -38.96 13.43 -5.72
C ILE A 454 -39.97 12.40 -6.27
N ILE A 455 -39.89 11.14 -5.84
CA ILE A 455 -40.84 10.10 -6.27
C ILE A 455 -42.26 10.47 -5.84
N LEU A 456 -42.45 10.94 -4.60
CA LEU A 456 -43.75 11.41 -4.11
C LEU A 456 -44.25 12.64 -4.89
N LEU A 457 -43.35 13.55 -5.27
CA LEU A 457 -43.69 14.70 -6.11
C LEU A 457 -44.21 14.26 -7.48
N LEU A 458 -43.54 13.30 -8.13
CA LEU A 458 -43.96 12.75 -9.41
C LEU A 458 -45.32 12.07 -9.31
N VAL A 459 -45.54 11.26 -8.26
CA VAL A 459 -46.84 10.63 -8.00
C VAL A 459 -47.93 11.69 -7.82
N LEU A 460 -47.64 12.76 -7.08
CA LEU A 460 -48.57 13.86 -6.87
C LEU A 460 -48.90 14.60 -8.16
N ILE A 461 -47.92 14.85 -9.02
CA ILE A 461 -48.11 15.45 -10.35
C ILE A 461 -49.02 14.55 -11.20
N VAL A 462 -48.75 13.24 -11.26
CA VAL A 462 -49.57 12.28 -12.02
C VAL A 462 -51.01 12.23 -11.49
N LEU A 463 -51.19 12.16 -10.16
CA LEU A 463 -52.52 12.18 -9.55
C LEU A 463 -53.26 13.49 -9.84
N PHE A 464 -52.56 14.62 -9.82
CA PHE A 464 -53.14 15.92 -10.15
C PHE A 464 -53.54 16.02 -11.62
N CYS A 465 -52.72 15.55 -12.55
CA CYS A 465 -53.02 15.45 -13.97
C CYS A 465 -54.24 14.56 -14.24
N ARG A 466 -54.31 13.37 -13.63
CA ARG A 466 -55.47 12.46 -13.77
C ARG A 466 -56.74 13.06 -13.17
N ASN A 467 -56.63 13.78 -12.04
CA ASN A 467 -57.79 14.42 -11.43
C ASN A 467 -58.30 15.59 -12.27
N ARG A 468 -57.40 16.35 -12.91
CA ARG A 468 -57.78 17.38 -13.91
C ARG A 468 -58.45 16.76 -15.13
N GLN A 469 -57.94 15.66 -15.67
CA GLN A 469 -58.57 14.93 -16.78
C GLN A 469 -59.98 14.45 -16.41
N LYS A 470 -60.18 13.84 -15.24
CA LYS A 470 -61.52 13.43 -14.77
C LYS A 470 -62.47 14.61 -14.54
N LYS A 471 -61.99 15.74 -14.00
CA LYS A 471 -62.83 16.94 -13.86
C LYS A 471 -63.24 17.52 -15.23
N ASN A 472 -62.36 17.44 -16.22
CA ASN A 472 -62.65 17.85 -17.59
C ASN A 472 -63.61 16.86 -18.30
N GLU A 473 -63.49 15.55 -18.05
CA GLU A 473 -64.46 14.54 -18.52
C GLU A 473 -65.84 14.71 -17.87
N VAL A 474 -65.93 14.88 -16.55
CA VAL A 474 -67.21 15.10 -15.86
C VAL A 474 -67.88 16.40 -16.31
N LYS A 475 -67.13 17.50 -16.47
CA LYS A 475 -67.67 18.74 -17.07
C LYS A 475 -68.13 18.55 -18.51
N ARG A 476 -67.46 17.70 -19.30
CA ARG A 476 -67.87 17.38 -20.67
C ARG A 476 -69.17 16.55 -20.67
N ILE A 477 -69.31 15.59 -19.75
CA ILE A 477 -70.52 14.77 -19.57
C ILE A 477 -71.71 15.62 -19.10
N ASP A 478 -71.55 16.46 -18.06
CA ASP A 478 -72.58 17.42 -17.60
C ASP A 478 -73.05 18.34 -18.72
N PHE A 479 -72.12 18.80 -19.57
CA PHE A 479 -72.46 19.66 -20.71
C PHE A 479 -73.22 18.91 -21.81
N THR A 480 -72.89 17.65 -22.09
CA THR A 480 -73.64 16.79 -23.02
C THR A 480 -74.99 16.32 -22.48
N GLU A 481 -75.12 16.08 -21.17
CA GLU A 481 -76.36 15.68 -20.52
C GLU A 481 -77.33 16.87 -20.40
N ALA A 482 -76.81 18.07 -20.14
CA ALA A 482 -77.56 19.33 -20.26
C ALA A 482 -77.98 19.65 -21.71
N PHE A 483 -77.20 19.22 -22.72
CA PHE A 483 -77.61 19.34 -24.12
C PHE A 483 -78.68 18.32 -24.52
N HIS A 484 -78.63 17.11 -23.96
CA HIS A 484 -79.64 16.07 -24.22
C HIS A 484 -80.98 16.36 -23.52
N SER A 485 -81.01 17.04 -22.37
CA SER A 485 -82.27 17.42 -21.70
C SER A 485 -83.03 18.56 -22.38
N PHE A 486 -82.38 19.33 -23.27
CA PHE A 486 -83.03 20.34 -24.11
C PHE A 486 -83.54 19.81 -25.46
N ALA A 487 -83.23 18.56 -25.81
CA ALA A 487 -83.48 18.00 -27.13
C ALA A 487 -84.39 16.75 -27.12
N THR A 488 -85.48 16.75 -26.34
CA THR A 488 -86.57 15.77 -26.54
C THR A 488 -87.93 16.36 -26.19
N VAL A 489 -88.60 16.96 -27.19
CA VAL A 489 -90.06 17.09 -27.26
C VAL A 489 -90.47 16.54 -28.64
N LYS A 490 -91.18 15.39 -28.61
CA LYS A 490 -91.91 14.70 -29.70
C LYS A 490 -91.05 14.20 -30.88
N ASP A 491 -91.26 13.01 -31.45
CA ASP A 491 -92.52 12.37 -31.82
C ASP A 491 -92.40 10.82 -31.82
N ASP A 492 -93.55 10.16 -31.73
CA ASP A 492 -93.75 8.72 -31.88
C ASP A 492 -93.38 8.23 -33.30
N THR A 493 -92.83 7.00 -33.42
CA THR A 493 -93.38 5.92 -34.28
C THR A 493 -92.52 4.65 -34.24
N ALA A 494 -93.21 3.52 -34.35
CA ALA A 494 -92.74 2.15 -34.19
C ALA A 494 -91.90 1.60 -35.35
N TYR A 495 -90.99 0.64 -35.07
CA TYR A 495 -90.81 -0.59 -35.85
C TYR A 495 -89.89 -1.59 -35.12
N THR A 496 -90.25 -2.88 -35.11
CA THR A 496 -89.39 -4.05 -34.77
C THR A 496 -88.91 -4.72 -36.08
N PRO A 497 -87.71 -5.33 -36.14
CA PRO A 497 -87.56 -6.78 -35.91
C PRO A 497 -86.26 -7.14 -35.12
N VAL A 498 -86.25 -8.14 -34.21
CA VAL A 498 -86.06 -9.61 -34.37
C VAL A 498 -84.62 -10.04 -34.75
N SER A 499 -84.00 -10.78 -33.79
CA SER A 499 -82.95 -11.84 -33.87
C SER A 499 -81.61 -11.52 -34.57
N ASP A 500 -80.43 -11.98 -34.14
CA ASP A 500 -80.09 -13.29 -33.58
C ASP A 500 -78.90 -13.25 -32.58
N LYS A 501 -78.97 -14.19 -31.63
CA LYS A 501 -77.90 -14.77 -30.80
C LYS A 501 -77.11 -15.80 -31.65
N PRO A 502 -76.11 -16.56 -31.15
CA PRO A 502 -75.27 -16.43 -29.95
C PRO A 502 -73.77 -16.80 -30.17
N ASP A 503 -73.00 -16.77 -29.07
CA ASP A 503 -71.92 -17.69 -28.63
C ASP A 503 -70.77 -18.09 -29.58
N ASP A 504 -69.52 -18.00 -29.13
CA ASP A 504 -68.94 -19.06 -28.28
C ASP A 504 -67.55 -18.69 -27.71
N SER A 505 -67.26 -19.34 -26.59
CA SER A 505 -66.00 -19.62 -25.88
C SER A 505 -64.88 -20.13 -26.82
N THR A 506 -63.60 -20.33 -26.46
CA THR A 506 -63.05 -21.13 -25.35
C THR A 506 -61.50 -21.01 -25.29
N GLU A 507 -60.97 -21.13 -24.07
CA GLU A 507 -59.76 -21.86 -23.64
C GLU A 507 -58.30 -21.64 -24.13
N LYS A 508 -57.39 -21.74 -23.13
CA LYS A 508 -55.93 -21.96 -23.19
C LYS A 508 -55.60 -23.44 -23.52
N PRO A 509 -54.33 -23.82 -23.78
CA PRO A 509 -53.50 -24.37 -22.68
C PRO A 509 -51.97 -24.12 -22.81
N ALA A 510 -51.22 -24.70 -21.87
CA ALA A 510 -49.84 -24.45 -21.49
C ALA A 510 -48.76 -25.36 -22.14
N ASN A 511 -47.48 -25.06 -21.82
CA ASN A 511 -46.39 -25.94 -21.36
C ASN A 511 -45.13 -26.22 -22.24
N GLN A 512 -44.03 -26.49 -21.49
CA GLN A 512 -42.68 -27.06 -21.81
C GLN A 512 -41.58 -26.07 -22.24
N SER A 513 -40.40 -25.89 -21.59
CA SER A 513 -39.34 -26.71 -20.91
C SER A 513 -38.11 -26.92 -21.80
N ALA A 514 -36.89 -26.54 -21.35
CA ALA A 514 -35.64 -27.30 -21.52
C ALA A 514 -34.41 -26.61 -20.86
N LYS A 515 -33.50 -27.47 -20.39
CA LYS A 515 -32.21 -27.27 -19.71
C LYS A 515 -31.06 -26.93 -20.68
N ASN A 516 -29.96 -26.39 -20.15
CA ASN A 516 -28.52 -26.72 -20.38
C ASN A 516 -27.67 -25.59 -19.74
N GLY A 517 -26.54 -25.75 -19.04
CA GLY A 517 -25.61 -26.87 -18.87
C GLY A 517 -24.18 -26.46 -19.26
N SER A 518 -23.31 -26.19 -18.25
CA SER A 518 -21.82 -26.04 -18.25
C SER A 518 -21.22 -24.91 -19.12
N TYR A 519 -20.16 -24.18 -18.72
CA TYR A 519 -18.78 -24.63 -18.49
C TYR A 519 -18.07 -23.79 -17.41
N ILE A 520 -17.35 -24.49 -16.52
CA ILE A 520 -16.35 -23.92 -15.61
C ILE A 520 -15.02 -23.97 -16.36
N ALA A 521 -14.49 -22.81 -16.73
CA ALA A 521 -13.11 -22.67 -17.15
C ALA A 521 -12.26 -22.47 -15.89
N MET A 522 -11.33 -23.40 -15.64
CA MET A 522 -10.27 -23.21 -14.65
C MET A 522 -9.23 -22.28 -15.27
N SER A 523 -9.15 -21.06 -14.74
CA SER A 523 -8.07 -20.12 -15.03
C SER A 523 -6.75 -20.65 -14.47
N PRO A 524 -5.61 -20.36 -15.12
CA PRO A 524 -4.31 -20.67 -14.57
C PRO A 524 -4.09 -19.89 -13.27
N VAL A 525 -3.40 -20.50 -12.32
CA VAL A 525 -2.94 -19.88 -11.08
C VAL A 525 -2.03 -18.72 -11.47
N GLU A 526 -2.57 -17.51 -11.38
CA GLU A 526 -1.79 -16.29 -11.39
C GLU A 526 -0.83 -16.37 -10.21
N ALA A 527 0.47 -16.37 -10.49
CA ALA A 527 1.44 -15.88 -9.52
C ALA A 527 0.89 -14.55 -9.02
N GLN A 528 0.77 -14.40 -7.71
CA GLN A 528 0.18 -13.24 -7.06
C GLN A 528 1.05 -12.02 -7.38
N LYS A 529 0.82 -11.43 -8.56
CA LYS A 529 1.35 -10.14 -8.94
C LYS A 529 0.84 -9.17 -7.87
N CYS A 530 1.76 -8.41 -7.28
CA CYS A 530 1.45 -7.03 -6.95
C CYS A 530 0.78 -6.40 -8.18
#